data_AF-A0A8D8AZ30-F1
#
_entry.id   AF-A0A8D8AZ30-F1
#
_cell.length_a   1.000
_cell.length_b   1.000
_cell.length_c   1.000
_cell.angle_alpha   90.00
_cell.angle_beta   90.00
_cell.angle_gamma   90.00
#
_symmetry.space_group_name_H-M   'P 1'
#
loop_
_entity.id
_entity.type
_entity.pdbx_description
1 polymer ?
#
loop_
_entity_poly.entity_id
_entity_poly.type
_entity_poly.pdbx_seq_one_letter_code
_entity_poly.pdbx_strand_id
1 'polypeptide(L)'
;AMPGGSFWPRGKMLGGCSAMNFMLYVRGNSRDYDDWAKHGCEGWSWEEVLPYFKKSENNADFKDSPFHSSKGLLGVEGMGDFDSPFVNMIISAAQELGYPKLDDVNGENYLGIVELQGTIRNGARQSVGKAF
;
A
#
# COMPACT_ATOMS: atom_id res chain seq x y z
N ALA A 1 -0.07 -27.18 13.13
CA ALA A 1 -0.87 -26.25 13.95
C ALA A 1 -1.25 -26.97 15.24
N MET A 2 -1.28 -26.28 16.38
CA MET A 2 -1.77 -26.88 17.63
C MET A 2 -3.28 -27.11 17.55
N PRO A 3 -3.82 -28.20 18.13
CA PRO A 3 -5.27 -28.37 18.25
C PRO A 3 -5.89 -27.15 18.96
N GLY A 4 -6.84 -26.47 18.30
CA GLY A 4 -7.50 -25.27 18.83
C GLY A 4 -6.79 -23.93 18.54
N GLY A 5 -5.65 -23.92 17.85
CA GLY A 5 -4.97 -22.70 17.43
C GLY A 5 -5.39 -22.20 16.05
N SER A 6 -5.46 -20.88 15.85
CA SER A 6 -5.64 -20.29 14.51
C SER A 6 -4.38 -20.44 13.66
N PHE A 7 -4.56 -20.73 12.37
CA PHE A 7 -3.46 -20.85 11.43
C PHE A 7 -3.03 -19.46 10.92
N TRP A 8 -1.78 -19.08 11.23
CA TRP A 8 -1.17 -17.81 10.79
C TRP A 8 0.04 -18.10 9.89
N PRO A 9 -0.16 -18.23 8.57
CA PRO A 9 0.92 -18.56 7.65
C PRO A 9 1.95 -17.43 7.57
N ARG A 10 3.23 -17.80 7.41
CA ARG A 10 4.35 -16.86 7.24
C ARG A 10 5.24 -17.36 6.11
N GLY A 11 5.73 -16.45 5.27
CA GLY A 11 6.65 -16.76 4.19
C GLY A 11 8.01 -17.19 4.74
N LYS A 12 8.45 -18.39 4.36
CA LYS A 12 9.74 -18.99 4.71
C LYS A 12 10.57 -19.25 3.45
N MET A 13 10.95 -18.18 2.77
CA MET A 13 11.74 -18.15 1.54
C MET A 13 12.41 -16.77 1.41
N LEU A 14 13.30 -16.58 0.44
CA LEU A 14 13.85 -15.26 0.14
C LEU A 14 12.70 -14.28 -0.15
N GLY A 15 12.77 -13.08 0.46
CA GLY A 15 11.68 -12.09 0.45
C GLY A 15 10.59 -12.30 1.51
N GLY A 16 10.63 -13.40 2.28
CA GLY A 16 9.73 -13.63 3.41
C GLY A 16 8.25 -13.51 3.03
N CYS A 17 7.44 -12.84 3.84
CA CYS A 17 6.00 -12.71 3.58
C CYS A 17 5.69 -11.92 2.30
N SER A 18 6.56 -11.01 1.84
CA SER A 18 6.33 -10.24 0.61
C SER A 18 6.32 -11.13 -0.64
N ALA A 19 6.96 -12.30 -0.59
CA ALA A 19 6.95 -13.27 -1.69
C ALA A 19 5.65 -14.12 -1.73
N MET A 20 4.72 -13.96 -0.78
CA MET A 20 3.43 -14.69 -0.76
C MET A 20 2.19 -13.83 -0.42
N ASN A 21 2.33 -12.63 0.13
CA ASN A 21 1.20 -11.79 0.58
C ASN A 21 0.27 -11.37 -0.58
N PHE A 22 -0.80 -10.63 -0.29
CA PHE A 22 -1.72 -10.10 -1.31
C PHE A 22 -1.18 -8.95 -2.17
N MET A 23 0.09 -8.55 -1.98
CA MET A 23 0.76 -7.44 -2.69
C MET A 23 0.16 -6.05 -2.47
N LEU A 24 -0.96 -5.90 -1.75
CA LEU A 24 -1.60 -4.62 -1.49
C LEU A 24 -0.58 -3.59 -0.96
N TYR A 25 -0.47 -2.47 -1.67
CA TYR A 25 0.42 -1.38 -1.30
C TYR A 25 -0.35 -0.30 -0.55
N VAL A 26 -0.42 -0.45 0.78
CA VAL A 26 -1.11 0.46 1.69
C VAL A 26 -0.16 0.83 2.82
N ARG A 27 -0.08 2.12 3.15
CA ARG A 27 0.70 2.67 4.25
C ARG A 27 -0.20 2.99 5.44
N GLY A 28 0.41 3.10 6.62
CA GLY A 28 -0.25 3.77 7.76
C GLY A 28 -0.56 5.24 7.42
N ASN A 29 -1.54 5.82 8.10
CA ASN A 29 -1.88 7.24 7.92
C ASN A 29 -0.92 8.13 8.73
N SER A 30 -0.86 9.43 8.42
CA SER A 30 0.04 10.37 9.13
C SER A 30 -0.17 10.42 10.64
N ARG A 31 -1.42 10.30 11.11
CA ARG A 31 -1.76 10.31 12.53
C ARG A 31 -1.14 9.12 13.27
N ASP A 32 -1.07 7.94 12.66
CA ASP A 32 -0.47 6.76 13.28
C ASP A 32 1.02 7.02 13.64
N TYR A 33 1.76 7.62 12.71
CA TYR A 33 3.18 7.97 12.89
C TYR A 33 3.39 9.13 13.87
N ASP A 34 2.58 10.18 13.75
CA ASP A 34 2.63 11.31 14.68
C ASP A 34 2.29 10.88 16.11
N ASP A 35 1.36 9.94 16.27
CA ASP A 35 1.03 9.38 17.57
C ASP A 35 2.17 8.52 18.12
N TRP A 36 2.90 7.77 17.30
CA TRP A 36 4.12 7.07 17.75
C TRP A 36 5.17 8.05 18.26
N ALA A 37 5.43 9.13 17.53
CA ALA A 37 6.37 10.17 17.96
C ALA A 37 5.95 10.78 19.31
N LYS A 38 4.66 11.07 19.51
CA LYS A 38 4.12 11.55 20.79
C LYS A 38 4.30 10.56 21.95
N HIS A 39 4.32 9.25 21.65
CA HIS A 39 4.54 8.19 22.65
C HIS A 39 6.03 7.86 22.88
N GLY A 40 6.95 8.72 22.39
CA GLY A 40 8.39 8.62 22.66
C GLY A 40 9.19 7.90 21.56
N CYS A 41 8.58 7.59 20.42
CA CYS A 41 9.32 7.13 19.24
C CYS A 41 9.91 8.32 18.48
N GLU A 42 10.97 8.94 19.03
CA GLU A 42 11.68 10.05 18.36
C GLU A 42 12.14 9.65 16.95
N GLY A 43 11.95 10.53 15.96
CA GLY A 43 12.27 10.25 14.56
C GLY A 43 11.18 9.53 13.76
N TRP A 44 10.01 9.26 14.37
CA TRP A 44 8.91 8.50 13.74
C TRP A 44 7.69 9.35 13.38
N SER A 45 7.75 10.68 13.43
CA SER A 45 6.63 11.51 12.95
C SER A 45 6.42 11.33 11.44
N TRP A 46 5.23 11.66 10.93
CA TRP A 46 4.93 11.48 9.51
C TRP A 46 5.93 12.20 8.60
N GLU A 47 6.30 13.43 8.96
CA GLU A 47 7.27 14.24 8.22
C GLU A 47 8.65 13.56 8.14
N GLU A 48 9.06 12.88 9.22
CA GLU A 48 10.36 12.20 9.30
C GLU A 48 10.38 10.87 8.53
N VAL A 49 9.27 10.12 8.51
CA VAL A 49 9.21 8.80 7.85
C VAL A 49 8.83 8.87 6.37
N LEU A 50 8.07 9.89 5.94
CA LEU A 50 7.64 10.03 4.54
C LEU A 50 8.82 9.99 3.53
N PRO A 51 9.96 10.65 3.78
CA PRO A 51 11.14 10.53 2.93
C PRO A 51 11.64 9.08 2.76
N TYR A 52 11.48 8.21 3.77
CA TYR A 52 11.89 6.81 3.69
C TYR A 52 10.91 5.95 2.89
N PHE A 53 9.61 6.20 2.99
CA PHE A 53 8.64 5.59 2.08
C PHE A 53 8.99 5.92 0.64
N LYS A 54 9.20 7.21 0.34
CA LYS A 54 9.59 7.70 -0.98
C LYS A 54 10.94 7.16 -1.44
N LYS A 55 11.91 6.98 -0.54
CA LYS A 55 13.22 6.41 -0.89
C LYS A 55 13.10 4.97 -1.41
N SER A 56 12.21 4.18 -0.82
CA SER A 56 12.03 2.77 -1.20
C SER A 56 11.21 2.59 -2.49
N GLU A 57 10.28 3.51 -2.73
CA GLU A 57 9.22 3.37 -3.73
C GLU A 57 9.63 3.80 -5.14
N ASN A 58 9.19 3.00 -6.12
CA ASN A 58 9.16 3.34 -7.53
C ASN A 58 7.71 3.22 -8.03
N ASN A 59 6.92 4.26 -7.88
CA ASN A 59 5.52 4.31 -8.27
C ASN A 59 5.39 4.62 -9.77
N ALA A 60 4.65 3.80 -10.50
CA ALA A 60 4.41 4.00 -11.93
C ALA A 60 3.30 5.02 -12.22
N ASP A 61 2.34 5.18 -11.30
CA ASP A 61 1.07 5.87 -11.58
C ASP A 61 1.09 7.32 -11.04
N PHE A 62 1.64 7.54 -9.84
CA PHE A 62 1.59 8.83 -9.14
C PHE A 62 2.92 9.61 -9.16
N LYS A 63 3.47 9.88 -10.34
CA LYS A 63 4.82 10.46 -10.51
C LYS A 63 5.00 11.87 -9.94
N ASP A 64 3.94 12.69 -9.95
CA ASP A 64 3.97 14.09 -9.52
C ASP A 64 3.40 14.30 -8.10
N SER A 65 3.01 13.22 -7.42
CA SER A 65 2.44 13.30 -6.07
C SER A 65 3.52 13.63 -5.02
N PRO A 66 3.25 14.55 -4.07
CA PRO A 66 4.19 14.81 -2.97
C PRO A 66 4.38 13.60 -2.06
N PHE A 67 3.45 12.63 -2.08
CA PHE A 67 3.45 11.43 -1.24
C PHE A 67 4.21 10.25 -1.87
N HIS A 68 4.53 10.32 -3.17
CA HIS A 68 5.12 9.22 -3.91
C HIS A 68 6.49 9.53 -4.50
N SER A 69 7.19 8.49 -4.93
CA SER A 69 8.46 8.57 -5.65
C SER A 69 8.52 7.53 -6.74
N SER A 70 9.19 7.85 -7.85
CA SER A 70 9.45 6.97 -8.98
C SER A 70 10.91 6.52 -9.06
N LYS A 71 11.69 6.72 -7.98
CA LYS A 71 13.17 6.58 -8.00
C LYS A 71 13.71 5.42 -7.17
N GLY A 72 12.87 4.79 -6.34
CA GLY A 72 13.27 3.66 -5.50
C GLY A 72 13.45 2.35 -6.26
N LEU A 73 13.64 1.26 -5.51
CA LEU A 73 13.83 -0.08 -6.06
C LEU A 73 12.55 -0.92 -6.02
N LEU A 74 11.68 -0.66 -5.05
CA LEU A 74 10.40 -1.37 -4.92
C LEU A 74 9.39 -0.76 -5.90
N GLY A 75 9.20 -1.41 -7.03
CA GLY A 75 8.15 -1.03 -7.97
C GLY A 75 6.74 -1.27 -7.42
N VAL A 76 5.93 -0.24 -7.63
CA VAL A 76 4.52 -0.14 -7.27
C VAL A 76 3.77 0.30 -8.53
N GLU A 77 2.66 -0.34 -8.81
CA GLU A 77 1.73 0.00 -9.90
C GLU A 77 0.33 -0.51 -9.57
N GLY A 78 -0.68 0.02 -10.27
CA GLY A 78 -2.04 -0.50 -10.24
C GLY A 78 -2.07 -2.00 -10.54
N MET A 79 -3.03 -2.73 -9.97
CA MET A 79 -3.11 -4.19 -10.12
C MET A 79 -3.48 -4.67 -11.54
N GLY A 80 -3.51 -3.77 -12.53
CA GLY A 80 -3.85 -4.01 -13.93
C GLY A 80 -5.16 -3.35 -14.32
N ASP A 81 -5.37 -3.17 -15.62
CA ASP A 81 -6.63 -2.66 -16.19
C ASP A 81 -7.69 -3.76 -16.17
N PHE A 82 -8.31 -3.95 -15.01
CA PHE A 82 -9.49 -4.80 -14.87
C PHE A 82 -10.74 -3.94 -14.95
N ASP A 83 -11.22 -3.67 -16.17
CA ASP A 83 -12.56 -3.12 -16.38
C ASP A 83 -13.60 -4.20 -16.03
N SER A 84 -13.82 -4.36 -14.73
CA SER A 84 -14.77 -5.31 -14.19
C SER A 84 -16.07 -4.56 -13.87
N PRO A 85 -17.20 -4.93 -14.50
CA PRO A 85 -18.51 -4.37 -14.17
C PRO A 85 -18.85 -4.51 -12.69
N PHE A 86 -18.33 -5.54 -12.03
CA PHE A 86 -18.52 -5.77 -10.60
C PHE A 86 -17.76 -4.76 -9.73
N VAL A 87 -16.53 -4.40 -10.10
CA VAL A 87 -15.75 -3.37 -9.39
C VAL A 87 -16.44 -2.01 -9.54
N ASN A 88 -16.85 -1.65 -10.75
CA ASN A 88 -17.58 -0.42 -11.02
C ASN A 88 -18.88 -0.36 -10.21
N MET A 89 -19.63 -1.46 -10.13
CA MET A 89 -20.85 -1.56 -9.32
C MET A 89 -20.58 -1.32 -7.83
N ILE A 90 -19.50 -1.89 -7.27
CA ILE A 90 -19.14 -1.67 -5.85
C ILE A 90 -18.77 -0.19 -5.62
N ILE A 91 -17.99 0.40 -6.53
CA ILE A 91 -17.61 1.81 -6.45
C ILE A 91 -18.85 2.71 -6.48
N SER A 92 -19.77 2.49 -7.42
CA SER A 92 -21.02 3.25 -7.51
C SER A 92 -21.88 3.10 -6.25
N ALA A 93 -22.03 1.89 -5.72
CA ALA A 93 -22.79 1.66 -4.49
C ALA A 93 -22.18 2.40 -3.28
N ALA A 94 -20.85 2.46 -3.17
CA ALA A 94 -20.19 3.23 -2.11
C ALA A 94 -20.43 4.75 -2.29
N GLN A 95 -20.40 5.24 -3.52
CA GLN A 95 -20.71 6.64 -3.83
C GLN A 95 -22.16 7.01 -3.52
N GLU A 96 -23.12 6.11 -3.78
CA GLU A 96 -24.53 6.31 -3.39
C GLU A 96 -24.72 6.43 -1.87
N LEU A 97 -23.86 5.79 -1.08
CA LEU A 97 -23.82 5.92 0.38
C LEU A 97 -23.06 7.18 0.85
N GLY A 98 -22.53 7.99 -0.07
CA GLY A 98 -21.80 9.22 0.22
C GLY A 98 -20.30 9.04 0.44
N TYR A 99 -19.72 7.86 0.18
CA TYR A 99 -18.28 7.67 0.23
C TYR A 99 -17.62 8.12 -1.09
N PRO A 100 -16.67 9.06 -1.07
CA PRO A 100 -16.00 9.49 -2.29
C PRO A 100 -15.13 8.37 -2.86
N LYS A 101 -15.00 8.31 -4.19
CA LYS A 101 -13.93 7.55 -4.83
C LYS A 101 -12.63 8.32 -4.63
N LEU A 102 -11.63 7.67 -4.04
CA LEU A 102 -10.28 8.19 -3.94
C LEU A 102 -9.47 7.67 -5.13
N ASP A 103 -8.61 8.53 -5.67
CA ASP A 103 -7.64 8.11 -6.69
C ASP A 103 -6.47 7.34 -6.04
N ASP A 104 -6.11 7.69 -4.80
CA ASP A 104 -4.96 7.14 -4.09
C ASP A 104 -5.27 7.02 -2.59
N VAL A 105 -5.03 5.82 -2.04
CA VAL A 105 -5.21 5.51 -0.60
C VAL A 105 -4.05 6.03 0.27
N ASN A 106 -2.88 6.25 -0.36
CA ASN A 106 -1.66 6.73 0.29
C ASN A 106 -1.43 8.23 0.10
N GLY A 107 -2.44 8.94 -0.42
CA GLY A 107 -2.42 10.36 -0.71
C GLY A 107 -2.89 11.21 0.47
N GLU A 108 -3.46 12.37 0.18
CA GLU A 108 -3.92 13.33 1.19
C GLU A 108 -5.15 12.84 1.97
N ASN A 109 -6.06 12.13 1.30
CA ASN A 109 -7.34 11.69 1.85
C ASN A 109 -7.35 10.17 2.03
N TYR A 110 -7.89 9.70 3.17
CA TYR A 110 -7.88 8.28 3.55
C TYR A 110 -9.28 7.66 3.67
N LEU A 111 -10.34 8.48 3.61
CA LEU A 111 -11.71 8.05 3.83
C LEU A 111 -12.48 8.02 2.51
N GLY A 112 -12.71 6.84 1.98
CA GLY A 112 -13.44 6.63 0.74
C GLY A 112 -13.29 5.22 0.20
N ILE A 113 -13.68 5.02 -1.05
CA ILE A 113 -13.47 3.78 -1.81
C ILE A 113 -12.36 3.98 -2.84
N VAL A 114 -11.50 2.98 -3.03
CA VAL A 114 -10.28 3.12 -3.83
C VAL A 114 -9.92 1.81 -4.52
N GLU A 115 -9.39 1.93 -5.73
CA GLU A 115 -8.73 0.83 -6.43
C GLU A 115 -7.25 0.81 -6.01
N LEU A 116 -6.81 -0.29 -5.41
CA LEU A 116 -5.51 -0.34 -4.75
C LEU A 116 -4.36 -0.58 -5.74
N GLN A 117 -3.22 0.03 -5.47
CA GLN A 117 -1.95 -0.37 -6.06
C GLN A 117 -1.39 -1.62 -5.39
N GLY A 118 -0.49 -2.30 -6.08
CA GLY A 118 0.26 -3.43 -5.55
C GLY A 118 1.77 -3.25 -5.65
N THR A 119 2.52 -3.99 -4.83
CA THR A 119 3.96 -4.22 -5.03
C THR A 119 4.16 -5.14 -6.24
N ILE A 120 3.99 -4.56 -7.42
CA ILE A 120 3.95 -5.21 -8.72
C ILE A 120 4.87 -4.40 -9.65
N ARG A 121 5.53 -5.09 -10.58
CA ARG A 121 6.17 -4.45 -11.72
C ARG A 121 6.04 -5.29 -12.96
N ASN A 122 5.55 -4.68 -14.04
CA ASN A 122 5.27 -5.33 -15.31
C ASN A 122 4.37 -6.56 -15.13
N GLY A 123 3.32 -6.43 -14.30
CA GLY A 123 2.35 -7.50 -14.02
C GLY A 123 2.90 -8.66 -13.18
N ALA A 124 4.12 -8.59 -12.66
CA ALA A 124 4.72 -9.59 -11.79
C ALA A 124 4.90 -9.08 -10.36
N ARG A 125 4.72 -9.95 -9.37
CA ARG A 125 5.01 -9.66 -7.96
C ARG A 125 6.42 -9.10 -7.80
N GLN A 126 6.51 -8.01 -7.04
CA GLN A 126 7.78 -7.45 -6.58
C GLN A 126 7.96 -7.70 -5.09
N SER A 127 8.49 -8.86 -4.74
CA SER A 127 8.89 -9.15 -3.36
C SER A 127 10.10 -8.30 -2.95
N VAL A 128 10.31 -8.09 -1.65
CA VAL A 128 11.49 -7.36 -1.16
C VAL A 128 12.79 -8.05 -1.52
N GLY A 129 12.82 -9.39 -1.61
CA GLY A 129 14.01 -10.14 -2.04
C GLY A 129 14.29 -10.05 -3.55
N LYS A 130 13.38 -9.47 -4.33
CA LYS A 130 13.60 -9.13 -5.74
C LYS A 130 13.97 -7.65 -5.90
N ALA A 131 13.45 -6.79 -5.02
CA ALA A 131 13.65 -5.34 -5.09
C ALA A 131 15.00 -4.89 -4.47
N PHE A 132 15.44 -5.52 -3.37
CA PHE A 132 16.63 -5.15 -2.60
C PHE A 132 17.60 -6.32 -2.51
#